data_AF-A0A5S3SF28-F1
#
_entry.id   AF-A0A5S3SF28-F1
#
_cell.length_a   1.000
_cell.length_b   1.000
_cell.length_c   1.000
_cell.angle_alpha   90.00
_cell.angle_beta   90.00
_cell.angle_gamma   90.00
#
_symmetry.space_group_name_H-M   'P 1'
#
loop_
_entity.id
_entity.type
_entity.pdbx_description
1 polymer ?
#
loop_
_entity_poly.entity_id
_entity_poly.type
_entity_poly.pdbx_seq_one_letter_code
_entity_poly.pdbx_strand_id
1 'polypeptide(L)'
;MANAALEIAKKRDITDVNEQPERTQLKVVDVKPTPKGLTEIKGLFNSDRHTAEYVYTHLSKPQQVIVCYSAGLSKSDLERSYHQFDREKRLKIHQAILQLQEIVTAFVDANAMTPSRFLQKRDFSIAKNTQKIEQAH
;
A
#
# COMPACT_ATOMS: atom_id res chain seq x y z
N MET A 1 68.10 27.25 -12.16
CA MET A 1 67.21 27.64 -13.27
C MET A 1 66.36 26.42 -13.58
N ALA A 2 65.22 26.27 -12.88
CA ALA A 2 63.90 26.76 -13.30
C ALA A 2 63.46 26.10 -14.62
N ASN A 3 62.26 25.48 -14.59
CA ASN A 3 61.45 25.05 -15.74
C ASN A 3 61.53 23.57 -16.17
N ALA A 4 61.25 22.65 -15.24
CA ALA A 4 60.73 21.32 -15.61
C ALA A 4 59.51 20.92 -14.76
N ALA A 5 59.47 21.34 -13.50
CA ALA A 5 58.34 21.07 -12.60
C ALA A 5 57.04 21.82 -12.96
N LEU A 6 57.12 22.86 -13.78
CA LEU A 6 55.97 23.71 -14.19
C LEU A 6 55.28 23.24 -15.48
N GLU A 7 55.89 22.35 -16.27
CA GLU A 7 55.30 21.83 -17.52
C GLU A 7 54.42 20.58 -17.30
N ILE A 8 54.73 19.75 -16.29
CA ILE A 8 53.94 18.52 -16.02
C ILE A 8 52.64 18.85 -15.26
N ALA A 9 52.60 19.97 -14.53
CA ALA A 9 51.36 20.49 -13.93
C ALA A 9 50.29 20.87 -14.97
N LYS A 10 50.67 21.04 -16.25
CA LYS A 10 49.77 21.32 -17.37
C LYS A 10 49.14 20.07 -18.00
N LYS A 11 49.62 18.87 -17.64
CA LYS A 11 49.05 17.58 -18.08
C LYS A 11 48.07 16.97 -17.07
N ARG A 12 47.82 17.66 -15.96
CA ARG A 12 46.76 17.32 -14.99
C ARG A 12 45.49 18.12 -15.30
N ASP A 13 45.19 18.30 -16.58
CA ASP A 13 43.88 18.79 -16.96
C ASP A 13 42.88 17.69 -16.59
N ILE A 14 41.98 18.10 -15.72
CA ILE A 14 41.01 17.30 -15.04
C ILE A 14 40.01 16.82 -16.10
N THR A 15 40.18 15.61 -16.61
CA THR A 15 39.03 14.89 -17.17
C THR A 15 38.24 14.37 -15.98
N ASP A 16 37.39 15.26 -15.47
CA ASP A 16 36.25 14.95 -14.63
C ASP A 16 35.48 13.80 -15.29
N VAL A 17 35.60 12.60 -14.72
CA VAL A 17 34.77 11.46 -15.07
C VAL A 17 33.40 11.73 -14.46
N ASN A 18 32.67 12.65 -15.07
CA ASN A 18 31.24 12.79 -14.86
C ASN A 18 30.53 12.04 -15.99
N GLU A 19 30.67 10.70 -15.98
CA GLU A 19 29.68 9.83 -16.60
C GLU A 19 28.39 9.96 -15.77
N GLN A 20 27.63 11.03 -16.01
CA GLN A 20 26.18 10.93 -15.88
C GLN A 20 25.76 9.84 -16.87
N PRO A 21 25.13 8.74 -16.43
CA PRO A 21 24.56 7.80 -17.39
C PRO A 21 23.59 8.62 -18.24
N GLU A 22 23.82 8.65 -19.56
CA GLU A 22 22.87 9.21 -20.51
C GLU A 22 21.50 8.64 -20.14
N ARG A 23 20.63 9.49 -19.57
CA ARG A 23 19.27 9.09 -19.25
C ARG A 23 18.66 8.64 -20.56
N THR A 24 18.44 7.35 -20.67
CA THR A 24 17.74 6.74 -21.81
C THR A 24 16.39 7.43 -21.86
N GLN A 25 16.23 8.37 -22.79
CA GLN A 25 14.96 9.05 -22.95
C GLN A 25 13.98 8.01 -23.49
N LEU A 26 12.92 7.77 -22.72
CA LEU A 26 11.87 6.85 -23.12
C LEU A 26 11.31 7.34 -24.45
N LYS A 27 11.53 6.57 -25.53
CA LYS A 27 10.85 6.82 -26.80
C LYS A 27 9.37 6.54 -26.60
N VAL A 28 8.54 7.55 -26.86
CA VAL A 28 7.10 7.34 -26.98
C VAL A 28 6.89 6.38 -28.15
N VAL A 29 6.48 5.17 -27.82
CA VAL A 29 6.00 4.20 -28.81
C VAL A 29 4.65 4.71 -29.28
N ASP A 30 4.48 4.90 -30.59
CA ASP A 30 3.20 5.27 -31.18
C ASP A 30 2.12 4.35 -30.64
N VAL A 31 1.18 4.94 -29.90
CA VAL A 31 0.10 4.23 -29.25
C VAL A 31 -0.76 3.63 -30.36
N LYS A 32 -0.55 2.34 -30.66
CA LYS A 32 -1.46 1.62 -31.54
C LYS A 32 -2.89 1.81 -31.01
N PRO A 33 -3.86 2.20 -31.86
CA PRO A 33 -5.23 2.43 -31.42
C PRO A 33 -5.73 1.17 -30.70
N THR A 34 -6.39 1.37 -29.56
CA THR A 34 -6.88 0.26 -28.73
C THR A 34 -7.79 -0.62 -29.61
N PRO A 35 -7.58 -1.94 -29.69
CA PRO A 35 -8.40 -2.81 -30.52
C PRO A 35 -9.88 -2.67 -30.17
N LYS A 36 -10.77 -2.67 -31.17
CA LYS A 36 -12.22 -2.49 -30.96
C LYS A 36 -12.79 -3.42 -29.90
N GLY A 37 -12.41 -4.70 -29.93
CA GLY A 37 -12.83 -5.67 -28.91
C GLY A 37 -12.38 -5.33 -27.50
N LEU A 38 -11.17 -4.77 -27.31
CA LEU A 38 -10.70 -4.30 -26.00
C LEU A 38 -11.48 -3.07 -25.51
N THR A 39 -11.91 -2.22 -26.44
CA THR A 39 -12.75 -1.04 -26.12
C THR A 39 -14.16 -1.45 -25.76
N GLU A 40 -14.73 -2.44 -26.44
CA GLU A 40 -16.03 -3.03 -26.15
C GLU A 40 -16.04 -3.78 -24.82
N ILE A 41 -15.01 -4.61 -24.55
CA ILE A 41 -14.83 -5.29 -23.26
C ILE A 41 -14.68 -4.25 -22.14
N LYS A 42 -13.84 -3.22 -22.33
CA LYS A 42 -13.74 -2.11 -21.36
C LYS A 42 -15.08 -1.38 -21.18
N GLY A 43 -15.86 -1.19 -22.24
CA GLY A 43 -17.19 -0.61 -22.19
C GLY A 43 -18.19 -1.43 -21.36
N LEU A 44 -18.07 -2.76 -21.38
CA LEU A 44 -18.87 -3.65 -20.53
C LEU A 44 -18.48 -3.57 -19.04
N PHE A 45 -17.21 -3.26 -18.75
CA PHE A 45 -16.70 -3.07 -17.38
C PHE A 45 -16.73 -1.61 -16.90
N ASN A 46 -17.01 -0.65 -17.79
CA ASN A 46 -17.20 0.76 -17.46
C ASN A 46 -18.58 0.95 -16.83
N SER A 47 -18.76 1.68 -15.73
CA SER A 47 -17.78 2.42 -14.94
C SER A 47 -18.27 2.74 -13.53
N ASP A 48 -19.49 2.32 -13.16
CA ASP A 48 -20.11 2.79 -11.91
C ASP A 48 -20.01 1.76 -10.78
N ARG A 49 -20.13 0.47 -11.11
CA ARG A 49 -20.13 -0.64 -10.13
C ARG A 49 -18.78 -0.88 -9.44
N HIS A 50 -17.71 -0.29 -9.97
CA HIS A 50 -16.35 -0.43 -9.46
C HIS A 50 -15.81 0.88 -8.88
N THR A 51 -16.66 1.90 -8.70
CA THR A 51 -16.26 3.13 -8.01
C THR A 51 -16.22 2.89 -6.50
N ALA A 52 -15.27 3.54 -5.81
CA ALA A 52 -15.17 3.47 -4.36
C ALA A 52 -16.48 3.90 -3.67
N GLU A 53 -17.19 4.83 -4.28
CA GLU A 53 -18.49 5.32 -3.85
C GLU A 53 -19.59 4.27 -3.99
N TYR A 54 -19.68 3.60 -5.14
CA TYR A 54 -20.65 2.52 -5.34
C TYR A 54 -20.41 1.40 -4.33
N VAL A 55 -19.15 0.99 -4.18
CA VAL A 55 -18.76 -0.06 -3.21
C VAL A 55 -19.12 0.37 -1.80
N TYR A 56 -18.75 1.59 -1.38
CA TYR A 56 -19.06 2.11 -0.05
C TYR A 56 -20.57 2.18 0.22
N THR A 57 -21.35 2.60 -0.78
CA THR A 57 -22.82 2.71 -0.67
C THR A 57 -23.50 1.34 -0.58
N HIS A 58 -22.92 0.31 -1.21
CA HIS A 58 -23.42 -1.08 -1.17
C HIS A 58 -22.96 -1.86 0.07
N LEU A 59 -22.06 -1.30 0.89
CA LEU A 59 -21.78 -1.86 2.21
C LEU A 59 -23.04 -1.84 3.07
N SER A 60 -23.26 -2.91 3.84
CA SER A 60 -24.28 -2.92 4.88
C SER A 60 -24.03 -1.81 5.91
N LYS A 61 -25.09 -1.34 6.58
CA LYS A 61 -24.97 -0.29 7.61
C LYS A 61 -23.92 -0.62 8.69
N PRO A 62 -23.82 -1.84 9.23
CA PRO A 62 -22.75 -2.19 10.17
C PRO A 62 -21.34 -2.09 9.58
N GLN A 63 -21.16 -2.45 8.31
CA GLN A 63 -19.87 -2.33 7.63
C GLN A 63 -19.48 -0.86 7.41
N GLN A 64 -20.43 -0.01 7.02
CA GLN A 64 -20.21 1.44 6.90
C GLN A 64 -19.77 2.03 8.25
N VAL A 65 -20.40 1.60 9.34
CA VAL A 65 -20.06 2.01 10.72
C VAL A 65 -18.62 1.64 11.06
N ILE A 66 -18.23 0.38 10.84
CA ILE A 66 -16.88 -0.10 11.13
C ILE A 66 -15.85 0.71 10.34
N VAL A 67 -16.05 0.88 9.04
CA VAL A 67 -15.13 1.62 8.18
C VAL A 67 -15.03 3.09 8.62
N CYS A 68 -16.14 3.75 8.95
CA CYS A 68 -16.14 5.12 9.45
C CYS A 68 -15.32 5.26 10.74
N TYR A 69 -15.58 4.42 11.74
CA TYR A 69 -14.87 4.52 13.01
C TYR A 69 -13.40 4.11 12.92
N SER A 70 -13.07 3.10 12.11
CA SER A 70 -11.67 2.74 11.83
C SER A 70 -10.91 3.87 11.13
N ALA A 71 -11.60 4.69 10.34
CA ALA A 71 -11.04 5.89 9.71
C ALA A 71 -10.94 7.11 10.65
N GLY A 72 -11.37 6.98 11.91
CA GLY A 72 -11.41 8.07 12.89
C GLY A 72 -12.49 9.12 12.60
N LEU A 73 -13.52 8.76 11.83
CA LEU A 73 -14.64 9.65 11.51
C LEU A 73 -15.67 9.69 12.65
N SER A 74 -16.40 10.80 12.72
CA SER A 74 -17.40 11.04 13.77
C SER A 74 -18.75 10.38 13.43
N LYS A 75 -19.62 10.26 14.43
CA LYS A 75 -21.01 9.81 14.21
C LYS A 75 -21.75 10.69 13.19
N SER A 76 -21.51 12.00 13.18
CA SER A 76 -22.10 12.91 12.20
C SER A 76 -21.62 12.67 10.76
N ASP A 77 -20.46 12.04 10.56
CA ASP A 77 -19.98 11.66 9.24
C ASP A 77 -20.68 10.39 8.72
N LEU A 78 -21.19 9.53 9.61
CA LEU A 78 -21.90 8.31 9.23
C LEU A 78 -23.25 8.60 8.53
N GLU A 79 -23.87 9.73 8.86
CA GLU A 79 -25.11 10.19 8.23
C GLU A 79 -24.87 10.81 6.85
N ARG A 80 -23.62 11.04 6.48
CA ARG A 80 -23.23 11.63 5.19
C ARG A 80 -23.00 10.57 4.13
N SER A 81 -23.35 10.92 2.90
CA SER A 81 -23.06 10.09 1.73
C SER A 81 -21.59 10.23 1.33
N TYR A 82 -21.02 9.21 0.70
CA TYR A 82 -19.60 9.19 0.30
C TYR A 82 -19.16 10.41 -0.53
N HIS A 83 -20.04 10.94 -1.39
CA HIS A 83 -19.79 12.16 -2.16
C HIS A 83 -19.54 13.41 -1.29
N GLN A 84 -20.18 13.47 -0.13
CA GLN A 84 -20.10 14.62 0.80
C GLN A 84 -18.81 14.60 1.62
N PHE A 85 -17.99 13.54 1.49
CA PHE A 85 -16.68 13.49 2.09
C PHE A 85 -15.66 14.25 1.26
N ASP A 86 -14.89 15.09 1.94
CA ASP A 86 -13.71 15.75 1.40
C ASP A 86 -12.61 14.74 1.07
N ARG A 87 -11.65 15.16 0.24
CA ARG A 87 -10.53 14.31 -0.21
C ARG A 87 -9.78 13.65 0.96
N GLU A 88 -9.56 14.39 2.05
CA GLU A 88 -8.86 13.86 3.23
C GLU A 88 -9.65 12.73 3.91
N LYS A 89 -10.96 12.90 4.08
CA LYS A 89 -11.83 11.88 4.67
C LYS A 89 -11.88 10.62 3.81
N ARG A 90 -11.95 10.78 2.48
CA ARG A 90 -11.88 9.64 1.55
C ARG A 90 -10.55 8.88 1.66
N LEU A 91 -9.44 9.60 1.87
CA LEU A 91 -8.13 8.97 2.08
C LEU A 91 -8.08 8.17 3.39
N LYS A 92 -8.63 8.72 4.49
CA LYS A 92 -8.72 8.01 5.77
C LYS A 92 -9.58 6.75 5.67
N ILE A 93 -10.72 6.84 4.95
CA ILE A 93 -11.57 5.67 4.65
C ILE A 93 -10.79 4.61 3.88
N HIS A 94 -10.03 5.01 2.87
CA HIS A 94 -9.21 4.10 2.08
C HIS A 94 -8.17 3.38 2.97
N GLN A 95 -7.46 4.11 3.81
CA GLN A 95 -6.49 3.53 4.77
C GLN A 95 -7.15 2.57 5.75
N ALA A 96 -8.32 2.91 6.29
CA ALA A 96 -9.06 2.05 7.20
C ALA A 96 -9.48 0.72 6.55
N ILE A 97 -9.92 0.76 5.29
CA ILE A 97 -10.27 -0.45 4.53
C ILE A 97 -9.03 -1.35 4.36
N LEU A 98 -7.88 -0.77 4.01
CA LEU A 98 -6.63 -1.52 3.87
C LEU A 98 -6.23 -2.17 5.20
N GLN A 99 -6.26 -1.43 6.31
CA GLN A 99 -5.94 -1.96 7.64
C GLN A 99 -6.88 -3.09 8.05
N LEU A 100 -8.18 -2.96 7.81
CA LEU A 100 -9.16 -4.02 8.10
C LEU A 100 -8.86 -5.28 7.29
N GLN A 101 -8.51 -5.14 6.01
CA GLN A 101 -8.13 -6.27 5.16
C GLN A 101 -6.84 -6.93 5.65
N GLU A 102 -5.81 -6.15 5.99
CA GLU A 102 -4.55 -6.65 6.54
C GLU A 102 -4.75 -7.40 7.85
N ILE A 103 -5.58 -6.86 8.76
CA ILE A 103 -5.95 -7.51 10.01
C ILE A 103 -6.65 -8.84 9.71
N VAL A 104 -7.66 -8.84 8.84
CA VAL A 104 -8.37 -10.08 8.50
C VAL A 104 -7.41 -11.12 7.92
N THR A 105 -6.51 -10.72 7.02
CA THR A 105 -5.51 -11.62 6.44
C THR A 105 -4.56 -12.18 7.49
N ALA A 106 -4.07 -11.37 8.43
CA ALA A 106 -3.20 -11.87 9.51
C ALA A 106 -3.88 -12.95 10.37
N PHE A 107 -5.18 -12.84 10.62
CA PHE A 107 -5.94 -13.85 11.35
C PHE A 107 -6.18 -15.11 10.53
N VAL A 108 -6.39 -14.98 9.23
CA VAL A 108 -6.51 -16.10 8.29
C VAL A 108 -5.18 -16.85 8.20
N ASP A 109 -4.07 -16.14 8.03
CA ASP A 109 -2.72 -16.70 7.92
C ASP A 109 -2.30 -17.43 9.19
N ALA A 110 -2.65 -16.88 10.37
CA ALA A 110 -2.41 -17.52 11.66
C ALA A 110 -3.35 -18.72 11.94
N ASN A 111 -4.27 -19.04 11.03
CA ASN A 111 -5.36 -19.99 11.22
C ASN A 111 -6.13 -19.73 12.54
N ALA A 112 -6.22 -18.45 12.91
CA ALA A 112 -6.87 -17.99 14.13
C ALA A 112 -8.38 -17.81 13.95
N MET A 113 -8.88 -17.86 12.71
CA MET A 113 -10.31 -17.79 12.38
C MET A 113 -11.07 -19.08 12.69
N THR A 114 -10.39 -20.17 13.04
CA THR A 114 -11.06 -21.43 13.42
C THR A 114 -11.77 -21.26 14.77
N PRO A 115 -13.06 -21.62 14.91
CA PRO A 115 -13.84 -21.38 16.13
C PRO A 115 -13.20 -21.93 17.40
N SER A 116 -12.57 -23.10 17.31
CA SER A 116 -11.87 -23.75 18.41
C SER A 116 -10.67 -22.95 18.91
N ARG A 117 -9.89 -22.33 18.02
CA ARG A 117 -8.73 -21.49 18.38
C ARG A 117 -9.14 -20.08 18.76
N PHE A 118 -10.14 -19.52 18.09
CA PHE A 118 -10.62 -18.16 18.34
C PHE A 118 -11.26 -18.02 19.73
N LEU A 119 -12.00 -19.04 20.19
CA LEU A 119 -12.66 -19.06 21.49
C LEU A 119 -11.80 -19.68 22.61
N GLN A 120 -10.61 -20.18 22.28
CA GLN A 120 -9.73 -20.79 23.25
C GLN A 120 -9.26 -19.73 24.25
N LYS A 121 -9.71 -19.82 25.51
CA LYS A 121 -9.11 -19.03 26.59
C LYS A 121 -7.65 -19.44 26.70
N ARG A 122 -6.73 -18.48 26.61
CA ARG A 122 -5.32 -18.76 26.86
C ARG A 122 -5.13 -19.13 28.33
N ASP A 123 -4.66 -20.34 28.57
CA ASP A 123 -4.08 -20.70 29.85
C ASP A 123 -2.65 -20.16 29.91
N PHE A 124 -2.50 -18.96 30.48
CA PHE A 124 -1.20 -18.30 30.66
C PHE A 124 -0.24 -19.04 31.62
N SER A 125 -0.68 -20.15 32.21
CA SER A 125 0.10 -20.98 33.14
C SER A 125 1.22 -21.79 32.45
N ILE A 126 1.16 -22.02 31.13
CA ILE A 126 2.15 -22.82 30.39
C ILE A 126 3.41 -22.01 30.03
N ALA A 127 3.33 -20.67 29.98
CA ALA A 127 4.43 -19.80 29.54
C ALA A 127 5.65 -19.76 30.49
N LYS A 128 5.54 -20.30 31.72
CA LYS A 128 6.65 -20.33 32.68
C LYS A 128 7.63 -21.50 32.47
N ASN A 129 7.27 -22.53 31.70
CA ASN A 129 8.13 -23.71 31.56
C ASN A 129 9.09 -23.65 30.36
N THR A 130 8.86 -22.79 29.37
CA THR A 130 9.73 -22.72 28.18
C THR A 130 11.07 -22.03 28.46
N GLN A 131 11.13 -21.10 29.42
CA GLN A 131 12.40 -20.43 29.79
C GLN A 131 13.37 -21.33 30.58
N LYS A 132 12.94 -22.49 31.06
CA LYS A 132 13.78 -23.39 31.87
C LYS A 132 14.51 -24.46 31.04
N ILE A 133 14.15 -24.65 29.77
CA ILE A 133 14.70 -25.72 28.93
C ILE A 133 15.96 -25.24 28.16
N GLU A 134 16.11 -23.95 27.89
CA GLU A 134 17.30 -23.41 27.18
C GLU A 134 18.54 -23.20 28.07
N GLN A 135 18.50 -23.51 29.37
CA GLN A 135 19.66 -23.40 30.27
C GLN A 135 20.19 -24.75 30.77
N ALA A 136 19.72 -25.87 30.23
CA ALA A 136 20.22 -27.19 30.59
C ALA A 136 20.26 -28.12 29.38
N HIS A 137 21.23 -27.92 28.49
CA HIS A 137 22.09 -28.99 27.96
C HIS A 137 23.22 -28.45 27.08
#